data_AF-A0A925VKP8-F1
#
_entry.id   AF-A0A925VKP8-F1
#
_cell.length_a   1.000
_cell.length_b   1.000
_cell.length_c   1.000
_cell.angle_alpha   90.00
_cell.angle_beta   90.00
_cell.angle_gamma   90.00
#
_symmetry.space_group_name_H-M   'P 1'
#
loop_
_entity.id
_entity.type
_entity.pdbx_description
1 polymer ?
#
loop_
_entity_poly.entity_id
_entity_poly.type
_entity_poly.pdbx_seq_one_letter_code
_entity_poly.pdbx_strand_id
1 'polypeptide(L)' 'MSGSPSKQKQQARPRHVPQRTCVACRRTDAKRGLLRLVREADGRVALDPSGKRNGRGAYLCHSPA' A
#
# COMPACT_ATOMS: atom_id res chain seq x y z
N MET A 1 -33.29 -24.33 -32.72
CA MET A 1 -31.90 -24.32 -32.19
C MET A 1 -31.56 -22.90 -31.78
N SER A 2 -32.05 -22.49 -30.61
CA SER A 2 -32.02 -21.11 -30.14
C SER A 2 -30.76 -20.91 -29.29
N GLY A 3 -29.66 -20.48 -29.92
CA GLY A 3 -28.42 -20.17 -29.20
C GLY A 3 -28.55 -18.85 -28.43
N SER A 4 -28.56 -18.91 -27.10
CA SER A 4 -28.52 -17.73 -26.24
C SER A 4 -27.13 -17.08 -26.28
N PRO A 5 -27.01 -15.73 -26.41
CA PRO A 5 -25.72 -15.07 -26.38
C PRO A 5 -25.25 -14.89 -24.93
N SER A 6 -24.13 -15.51 -24.60
CA SER A 6 -23.46 -15.39 -23.30
C SER A 6 -23.03 -13.93 -23.04
N LYS A 7 -23.61 -13.32 -22.00
CA LYS A 7 -23.23 -11.96 -21.53
C LYS A 7 -21.74 -11.93 -21.13
N GLN A 8 -20.93 -11.21 -21.90
CA GLN A 8 -19.52 -10.96 -21.56
C GLN A 8 -19.43 -9.99 -20.38
N LYS A 9 -18.75 -10.41 -19.29
CA LYS A 9 -18.46 -9.57 -18.12
C LYS A 9 -17.44 -8.49 -18.49
N GLN A 10 -17.82 -7.22 -18.33
CA GLN A 10 -16.92 -6.08 -18.51
C GLN A 10 -15.81 -6.09 -17.45
N GLN A 11 -14.56 -5.90 -17.88
CA GLN A 11 -13.39 -5.89 -17.00
C GLN A 11 -13.32 -4.60 -16.16
N ALA A 12 -13.07 -4.73 -14.87
CA ALA A 12 -12.97 -3.59 -13.94
C ALA A 12 -11.74 -2.72 -14.23
N ARG A 13 -11.91 -1.39 -14.20
CA ARG A 13 -10.81 -0.43 -14.41
C ARG A 13 -9.70 -0.58 -13.36
N PRO A 14 -8.41 -0.45 -13.74
CA PRO A 14 -7.30 -0.51 -12.81
C PRO A 14 -7.44 0.56 -11.71
N ARG A 15 -7.28 0.15 -10.45
CA ARG A 15 -7.31 1.08 -9.31
C ARG A 15 -5.96 1.80 -9.20
N HIS A 16 -6.01 3.09 -8.86
CA HIS A 16 -4.82 3.88 -8.55
C HIS A 16 -4.01 3.22 -7.43
N VAL A 17 -2.70 3.08 -7.65
CA VAL A 17 -1.75 2.56 -6.66
C VAL A 17 -1.08 3.74 -5.95
N PRO A 18 -1.34 3.97 -4.66
CA PRO A 18 -0.75 5.09 -3.95
C PRO A 18 0.77 4.97 -3.87
N GLN A 19 1.47 6.05 -4.23
CA GLN A 19 2.92 6.18 -4.08
C GLN A 19 3.27 6.77 -2.71
N ARG A 20 4.40 6.38 -2.14
CA ARG A 20 4.90 6.84 -0.84
C ARG A 20 6.39 7.10 -0.93
N THR A 21 6.89 7.98 -0.05
CA THR A 21 8.30 8.37 -0.02
C THR A 21 8.97 7.81 1.22
N CYS A 22 10.11 7.16 1.03
CA CYS A 22 10.97 6.71 2.14
C CYS A 22 11.43 7.92 2.95
N VAL A 23 11.26 7.87 4.28
CA VAL A 23 11.65 8.98 5.15
C VAL A 23 13.17 9.14 5.30
N ALA A 24 13.96 8.09 5.02
CA ALA A 24 15.42 8.10 5.13
C ALA A 24 16.09 8.57 3.83
N CYS A 25 15.87 7.87 2.71
CA CYS A 25 16.56 8.14 1.44
C CYS A 25 15.73 8.97 0.44
N ARG A 26 14.50 9.36 0.80
CA ARG A 26 13.61 10.21 -0.03
C ARG A 26 13.20 9.62 -1.39
N ARG A 27 13.53 8.36 -1.69
CA ARG A 27 13.02 7.64 -2.86
C ARG A 27 11.52 7.37 -2.74
N THR A 28 10.83 7.41 -3.87
CA THR A 28 9.39 7.13 -3.96
C THR A 28 9.15 5.75 -4.53
N ASP A 29 8.20 5.02 -3.97
CA ASP A 29 7.79 3.69 -4.43
C ASP A 29 6.30 3.44 -4.11
N ALA A 30 5.71 2.40 -4.70
CA ALA A 30 4.35 1.97 -4.41
C ALA A 30 4.19 1.64 -2.93
N LYS A 31 3.03 1.95 -2.34
CA LYS A 31 2.73 1.71 -0.91
C LYS A 31 3.11 0.30 -0.43
N ARG A 32 2.93 -0.72 -1.27
CA ARG A 32 3.22 -2.13 -0.93
C ARG A 32 4.71 -2.50 -1.04
N GLY A 33 5.53 -1.70 -1.70
CA GLY A 33 6.99 -1.89 -1.81
C GLY A 33 7.77 -1.36 -0.61
N LEU A 34 7.11 -0.64 0.30
CA LEU A 34 7.72 0.01 1.45
C LEU A 34 7.20 -0.57 2.77
N LEU A 35 8.08 -0.62 3.77
CA LEU A 35 7.76 -0.98 5.14
C LEU A 35 7.10 0.21 5.84
N ARG A 36 5.92 0.01 6.42
CA ARG A 36 5.28 1.02 7.28
C ARG A 36 5.70 0.81 8.73
N LEU A 37 6.17 1.88 9.36
CA LEU A 37 6.33 1.99 10.81
C LEU A 37 5.26 2.92 11.36
N VAL A 38 4.79 2.67 12.59
CA VAL A 38 3.82 3.51 13.28
C VAL A 38 4.34 3.83 14.67
N ARG A 39 4.32 5.12 15.02
CA ARG A 39 4.46 5.57 16.41
C ARG A 39 3.08 5.63 17.05
N GLU A 40 2.88 4.80 18.06
CA GLU A 40 1.65 4.70 18.85
C GLU A 40 1.58 5.82 19.91
N ALA A 41 0.42 5.97 20.54
CA ALA A 41 0.18 7.07 21.49
C ALA A 41 1.07 6.98 22.75
N ASP A 42 1.44 5.78 23.15
CA ASP A 42 2.37 5.50 24.26
C ASP A 42 3.85 5.76 23.90
N GLY A 43 4.11 6.19 22.66
CA GLY A 43 5.45 6.49 22.15
C GLY A 43 6.19 5.30 21.57
N ARG A 44 5.65 4.08 21.64
CA ARG A 44 6.28 2.89 21.04
C ARG A 44 6.22 2.96 19.52
N VAL A 45 7.24 2.37 18.88
CA VAL A 45 7.31 2.23 17.44
C VAL A 45 7.16 0.76 17.06
N ALA A 46 6.26 0.47 16.13
CA ALA A 46 6.02 -0.88 15.65
C ALA A 46 5.92 -0.94 14.12
N LEU A 47 6.24 -2.11 13.57
CA LEU A 47 5.97 -2.44 12.17
C LEU A 47 4.46 -2.61 11.95
N ASP A 48 3.95 -2.05 10.86
CA ASP A 48 2.56 -2.21 10.44
C ASP A 48 2.42 -2.64 8.97
N PRO A 49 2.58 -3.94 8.67
CA PRO A 49 2.33 -4.48 7.34
C PRO A 49 0.86 -4.30 6.87
N SER A 50 -0.08 -4.16 7.81
CA SER A 50 -1.51 -4.04 7.49
C SER A 50 -1.88 -2.66 6.97
N GLY A 51 -1.12 -1.63 7.34
CA GLY A 51 -1.43 -0.23 7.08
C GLY A 51 -2.69 0.28 7.78
N LYS A 52 -3.16 -0.42 8.82
CA LYS A 52 -4.39 -0.12 9.56
C LYS A 52 -4.13 0.31 11.01
N ARG A 53 -2.90 0.17 11.53
CA ARG A 53 -2.61 0.58 12.92
C ARG A 53 -2.73 2.09 13.08
N ASN A 54 -3.28 2.49 14.23
CA ASN A 54 -3.50 3.87 14.65
C ASN A 54 -2.19 4.52 15.09
N GLY A 55 -2.01 5.80 14.78
CA GLY A 55 -0.82 6.56 15.13
C GLY A 55 -0.14 7.21 13.92
N ARG A 56 1.02 7.83 14.15
CA ARG A 56 1.78 8.52 13.09
C ARG A 56 2.59 7.51 12.28
N GLY A 57 2.24 7.36 11.01
CA GLY A 57 2.92 6.43 10.09
C GLY A 57 4.11 7.05 9.36
N ALA A 58 5.15 6.26 9.14
CA ALA A 58 6.28 6.54 8.26
C ALA A 58 6.56 5.33 7.35
N TYR A 59 7.20 5.55 6.20
CA TYR A 59 7.56 4.50 5.26
C TYR A 59 9.07 4.43 5.07
N LEU A 60 9.62 3.22 4.99
CA LEU A 60 11.04 2.95 4.71
C LEU A 60 11.18 1.97 3.55
N CYS A 61 12.22 2.16 2.74
CA CYS A 61 12.62 1.17 1.74
C CYS A 61 13.41 0.05 2.40
N HIS A 62 13.39 -1.12 1.77
CA HIS A 62 14.13 -2.30 2.24
C HIS A 62 15.65 -2.17 2.04
N SER A 63 16.09 -1.26 1.17
CA SER A 63 17.53 -1.00 0.99
C SER A 63 18.04 -0.07 2.08
N PRO A 64 19.26 -0.32 2.61
CA PRO A 64 20.00 0.70 3.34
C PRO A 64 20.18 1.95 2.46
N ALA A 65 20.22 3.11 3.12
CA ALA A 65 20.40 4.40 2.47
C ALA A 65 21.85 4.61 2.02
#